data_AF-A0AAU4DY77-F1
#
_entry.id   AF-A0AAU4DY77-F1
#
_cell.length_a   1.000
_cell.length_b   1.000
_cell.length_c   1.000
_cell.angle_alpha   90.00
_cell.angle_beta   90.00
_cell.angle_gamma   90.00
#
_symmetry.space_group_name_H-M   'P 1'
#
loop_
_entity.id
_entity.type
_entity.pdbx_description
1 polymer ?
#
loop_
_entity_poly.entity_id
_entity_poly.type
_entity_poly.pdbx_seq_one_letter_code
_entity_poly.pdbx_strand_id
1 'polypeptide(L)'
;MTTTPTAKQLADLQTMPNRPSVETLFEPEAGTIAIGRHPEGNDATLELYDPDGAVPTAITGLPGSGISALLNTLWAAELHSGLVTSWVVDLRGTQAGHPLLARSTDTVSGAVELLAQARELVLTRVQAGTGQPTFQPYRPTPEHKLLTLTLIGLSDLLGHDERIREDLESISRLARRGGMSLRSVDTPGIRAPGQLGRFFGNGNLIELLAGRPGSDPEHVLPGMALLTPPYGEGLLFRAWPPLPSTEPTPALVPGADLPDSTDAALDEDLTEVTLELATDDEPDHRERRLLAQTELTALLLAFDDCQDGDDDPHAAEVSLSYVPAEYGGATWRETRYFTDAAASSVLLAFEAGEPA
;
A
#
# COMPACT_ATOMS: atom_id res chain seq x y z
N MET A 1 9.83 -19.31 -7.93
CA MET A 1 10.27 -19.89 -6.63
C MET A 1 10.99 -18.78 -5.88
N THR A 2 10.50 -18.30 -4.74
CA THR A 2 11.18 -17.24 -3.98
C THR A 2 12.33 -17.85 -3.19
N THR A 3 13.56 -17.73 -3.70
CA THR A 3 14.77 -18.15 -2.98
C THR A 3 14.96 -17.26 -1.76
N THR A 4 14.98 -17.86 -0.57
CA THR A 4 15.34 -17.18 0.66
C THR A 4 16.74 -16.54 0.51
N PRO A 5 16.91 -15.25 0.79
CA PRO A 5 18.21 -14.60 0.68
C PRO A 5 19.26 -15.27 1.56
N THR A 6 20.47 -15.43 1.02
CA THR A 6 21.59 -15.95 1.78
C THR A 6 22.12 -14.89 2.76
N ALA A 7 22.67 -15.33 3.90
CA ALA A 7 23.31 -14.43 4.87
C ALA A 7 24.40 -13.54 4.25
N LYS A 8 25.09 -14.07 3.22
CA LYS A 8 26.09 -13.30 2.45
C LYS A 8 25.45 -12.15 1.66
N GLN A 9 24.34 -12.39 0.96
CA GLN A 9 23.63 -11.32 0.23
C GLN A 9 23.14 -10.21 1.15
N LEU A 10 22.67 -10.56 2.35
CA LEU A 10 22.25 -9.58 3.37
C LEU A 10 23.44 -8.72 3.86
N ALA A 11 24.59 -9.34 4.12
CA ALA A 11 25.81 -8.65 4.52
C ALA A 11 26.38 -7.74 3.40
N ASP A 12 26.34 -8.19 2.15
CA ASP A 12 26.80 -7.37 1.01
C ASP A 12 25.93 -6.12 0.86
N LEU A 13 24.61 -6.25 0.99
CA LEU A 13 23.69 -5.11 0.94
C LEU A 13 23.88 -4.13 2.10
N GLN A 14 24.35 -4.56 3.28
CA GLN A 14 24.63 -3.69 4.43
C GLN A 14 25.73 -2.68 4.16
N THR A 15 26.74 -3.09 3.39
CA THR A 15 27.97 -2.30 3.16
C THR A 15 27.90 -1.36 1.97
N MET A 16 26.79 -1.34 1.22
CA MET A 16 26.66 -0.52 0.00
C MET A 16 26.65 0.99 0.30
N PRO A 17 27.64 1.77 -0.19
CA PRO A 17 27.68 3.21 -0.01
C PRO A 17 26.94 3.98 -1.12
N ASN A 18 26.42 5.13 -0.70
CA ASN A 18 25.79 6.27 -1.38
C ASN A 18 24.88 6.03 -2.60
N ARG A 19 23.60 6.32 -2.32
CA ARG A 19 22.54 6.70 -3.27
C ARG A 19 23.09 7.58 -4.42
N PRO A 20 22.71 7.32 -5.69
CA PRO A 20 23.04 8.21 -6.81
C PRO A 20 22.50 9.63 -6.57
N SER A 21 23.11 10.63 -7.23
CA SER A 21 22.51 11.97 -7.29
C SER A 21 21.10 11.91 -7.86
N VAL A 22 20.20 12.81 -7.42
CA VAL A 22 18.81 12.84 -7.92
C VAL A 22 18.76 12.96 -9.45
N GLU A 23 19.71 13.70 -10.04
CA GLU A 23 19.93 13.87 -11.48
C GLU A 23 20.08 12.56 -12.26
N THR A 24 20.59 11.52 -11.61
CA THR A 24 20.88 10.23 -12.25
C THR A 24 19.87 9.15 -11.87
N LEU A 25 18.84 9.48 -11.08
CA LEU A 25 17.85 8.50 -10.66
C LEU A 25 16.85 8.17 -11.76
N PHE A 26 16.59 9.09 -12.69
CA PHE A 26 15.61 8.87 -13.76
C PHE A 26 16.33 8.73 -15.11
N GLU A 27 16.03 7.65 -15.83
CA GLU A 27 16.52 7.40 -17.19
C GLU A 27 15.39 7.65 -18.19
N PRO A 28 15.36 8.81 -18.90
CA PRO A 28 14.27 9.18 -19.78
C PRO A 28 14.07 8.24 -20.96
N GLU A 29 15.13 7.67 -21.52
CA GLU A 29 14.97 6.81 -22.70
C GLU A 29 14.36 5.46 -22.35
N ALA A 30 14.71 4.92 -21.18
CA ALA A 30 14.18 3.68 -20.65
C ALA A 30 12.86 3.86 -19.90
N GLY A 31 12.52 5.08 -19.48
CA GLY A 31 11.34 5.35 -18.67
C GLY A 31 11.41 4.77 -17.26
N THR A 32 12.62 4.63 -16.70
CA THR A 32 12.86 3.95 -15.41
C THR A 32 13.41 4.87 -14.33
N ILE A 33 13.12 4.56 -13.06
CA ILE A 33 13.72 5.18 -11.86
C ILE A 33 14.59 4.16 -11.12
N ALA A 34 15.85 4.49 -10.83
CA ALA A 34 16.67 3.73 -9.88
C ALA A 34 16.13 3.89 -8.45
N ILE A 35 15.59 2.83 -7.88
CA ILE A 35 14.96 2.81 -6.55
C ILE A 35 15.83 2.16 -5.48
N GLY A 36 16.90 1.47 -5.86
CA GLY A 36 17.80 0.79 -4.94
C GLY A 36 18.92 0.05 -5.65
N ARG A 37 19.51 -0.94 -4.97
CA ARG A 37 20.49 -1.87 -5.55
C ARG A 37 20.21 -3.32 -5.22
N HIS A 38 20.44 -4.19 -6.19
CA HIS A 38 20.45 -5.63 -6.01
C HIS A 38 21.74 -6.10 -5.31
N PRO A 39 21.76 -7.28 -4.67
CA PRO A 39 22.96 -7.84 -4.03
C PRO A 39 24.19 -7.91 -4.94
N GLU A 40 23.97 -8.08 -6.25
CA GLU A 40 25.02 -8.15 -7.26
C GLU A 40 25.66 -6.78 -7.57
N GLY A 41 25.14 -5.69 -7.00
CA GLY A 41 25.66 -4.33 -7.14
C GLY A 41 25.02 -3.51 -8.26
N ASN A 42 24.18 -4.12 -9.09
CA ASN A 42 23.41 -3.42 -10.13
C ASN A 42 22.24 -2.65 -9.52
N ASP A 43 21.83 -1.55 -10.16
CA ASP A 43 20.70 -0.76 -9.71
C ASP A 43 19.38 -1.53 -9.89
N ALA A 44 18.51 -1.43 -8.88
CA ALA A 44 17.13 -1.88 -8.97
C ALA A 44 16.30 -0.74 -9.58
N THR A 45 15.65 -1.00 -10.71
CA THR A 45 14.98 0.02 -11.51
C THR A 45 13.48 -0.21 -11.61
N LEU A 46 12.69 0.80 -11.25
CA LEU A 46 11.23 0.82 -11.43
C LEU A 46 10.86 1.40 -12.79
N GLU A 47 10.12 0.68 -13.59
CA GLU A 47 9.60 1.17 -14.88
C GLU A 47 8.33 2.00 -14.68
N LEU A 48 8.30 3.24 -15.20
CA LEU A 48 7.12 4.10 -15.18
C LEU A 48 6.36 4.09 -16.50
N TYR A 49 7.05 3.86 -17.61
CA TYR A 49 6.46 3.68 -18.92
C TYR A 49 7.37 2.84 -19.82
N ASP A 50 6.74 2.07 -20.69
CA ASP A 50 7.35 1.11 -21.59
C ASP A 50 7.04 1.47 -23.06
N PRO A 51 7.50 0.67 -24.04
CA PRO A 51 7.16 0.88 -25.45
C PRO A 51 5.68 1.07 -25.77
N ASP A 52 4.76 0.57 -24.96
CA ASP A 52 3.31 0.62 -25.17
C ASP A 52 2.60 1.65 -24.27
N GLY A 53 3.30 2.28 -23.33
CA GLY A 53 2.80 3.41 -22.54
C GLY A 53 3.05 3.29 -21.04
N ALA A 54 2.21 3.93 -20.23
CA ALA A 54 2.43 3.97 -18.78
C ALA A 54 2.28 2.59 -18.11
N VAL A 55 3.17 2.29 -17.16
CA VAL A 55 3.21 1.03 -16.41
C VAL A 55 2.70 1.28 -14.98
N PRO A 56 1.69 0.52 -14.49
CA PRO A 56 1.23 0.67 -13.13
C PRO A 56 2.19 0.03 -12.12
N THR A 57 2.08 0.44 -10.86
CA THR A 57 2.91 -0.07 -9.77
C THR A 57 2.05 -0.38 -8.55
N ALA A 58 2.25 -1.53 -7.93
CA ALA A 58 1.75 -1.82 -6.59
C ALA A 58 2.93 -1.82 -5.62
N ILE A 59 2.82 -1.08 -4.52
CA ILE A 59 3.79 -1.07 -3.44
C ILE A 59 3.09 -1.62 -2.21
N THR A 60 3.70 -2.61 -1.56
CA THR A 60 3.22 -3.14 -0.29
C THR A 60 4.30 -3.13 0.76
N GLY A 61 3.92 -2.97 2.01
CA GLY A 61 4.85 -3.03 3.13
C GLY A 61 4.15 -2.79 4.46
N LEU A 62 4.72 -3.33 5.54
CA LEU A 62 4.24 -3.05 6.89
C LEU A 62 4.72 -1.68 7.38
N PRO A 63 4.09 -1.10 8.43
CA PRO A 63 4.63 0.09 9.09
C PRO A 63 6.12 -0.08 9.46
N GLY A 64 6.93 0.95 9.22
CA GLY A 64 8.37 0.91 9.47
C GLY A 64 9.22 0.22 8.39
N SER A 65 8.61 -0.36 7.34
CA SER A 65 9.34 -1.02 6.24
C SER A 65 10.12 -0.07 5.31
N GLY A 66 9.85 1.23 5.39
CA GLY A 66 10.50 2.26 4.57
C GLY A 66 9.68 2.77 3.38
N ILE A 67 8.36 2.52 3.34
CA ILE A 67 7.45 3.03 2.29
C ILE A 67 7.65 4.53 2.05
N SER A 68 7.64 5.35 3.11
CA SER A 68 7.79 6.81 2.97
C SER A 68 9.15 7.20 2.37
N ALA A 69 10.22 6.48 2.72
CA ALA A 69 11.54 6.72 2.15
C ALA A 69 11.60 6.38 0.65
N LEU A 70 10.95 5.29 0.25
CA LEU A 70 10.80 4.91 -1.15
C LEU A 70 9.97 5.95 -1.92
N LEU A 71 8.81 6.36 -1.39
CA LEU A 71 7.95 7.36 -2.02
C LEU A 71 8.67 8.71 -2.19
N ASN A 72 9.40 9.17 -1.17
CA ASN A 72 10.20 10.39 -1.27
C ASN A 72 11.28 10.28 -2.35
N THR A 73 11.88 9.10 -2.51
CA THR A 73 12.85 8.84 -3.57
C THR A 73 12.21 8.91 -4.96
N LEU A 74 11.04 8.30 -5.10
CA LEU A 74 10.27 8.34 -6.34
C LEU A 74 9.85 9.77 -6.70
N TRP A 75 9.20 10.50 -5.79
CA TRP A 75 8.74 11.86 -6.06
C TRP A 75 9.89 12.83 -6.34
N ALA A 76 11.06 12.65 -5.70
CA ALA A 76 12.23 13.46 -6.00
C ALA A 76 12.74 13.22 -7.42
N ALA A 77 12.84 11.95 -7.84
CA ALA A 77 13.24 11.60 -9.20
C ALA A 77 12.21 12.08 -10.23
N GLU A 78 10.92 11.89 -9.96
CA GLU A 78 9.81 12.33 -10.81
C GLU A 78 9.82 13.85 -11.00
N LEU A 79 9.91 14.62 -9.91
CA LEU A 79 9.99 16.09 -9.97
C LEU A 79 11.21 16.56 -10.75
N HIS A 80 12.38 15.99 -10.45
CA HIS A 80 13.64 16.38 -11.07
C HIS A 80 13.67 16.06 -12.58
N SER A 81 13.05 14.95 -13.00
CA SER A 81 13.01 14.56 -14.41
C SER A 81 12.42 15.64 -15.32
N GLY A 82 11.53 16.49 -14.80
CA GLY A 82 10.74 17.42 -15.59
C GLY A 82 9.71 16.76 -16.52
N LEU A 83 9.69 15.43 -16.61
CA LEU A 83 8.86 14.61 -17.51
C LEU A 83 7.69 13.92 -16.80
N VAL A 84 7.71 13.88 -15.48
CA VAL A 84 6.67 13.29 -14.63
C VAL A 84 6.08 14.35 -13.72
N THR A 85 4.79 14.22 -13.41
CA THR A 85 4.11 14.98 -12.36
C THR A 85 3.37 14.02 -11.44
N SER A 86 3.36 14.31 -10.15
CA SER A 86 2.95 13.33 -9.12
C SER A 86 1.77 13.87 -8.33
N TRP A 87 0.67 13.13 -8.35
CA TRP A 87 -0.54 13.41 -7.58
C TRP A 87 -0.76 12.31 -6.55
N VAL A 88 -1.30 12.68 -5.38
CA VAL A 88 -1.54 11.74 -4.27
C VAL A 88 -2.97 11.84 -3.74
N VAL A 89 -3.58 10.69 -3.49
CA VAL A 89 -4.74 10.55 -2.61
C VAL A 89 -4.30 9.76 -1.39
N ASP A 90 -4.40 10.37 -0.21
CA ASP A 90 -4.03 9.77 1.07
C ASP A 90 -4.99 10.25 2.17
N LEU A 91 -6.08 9.53 2.35
CA LEU A 91 -7.13 9.89 3.33
C LEU A 91 -6.66 9.84 4.78
N ARG A 92 -5.50 9.25 5.05
CA ARG A 92 -4.89 9.22 6.39
C ARG A 92 -4.01 10.45 6.65
N GLY A 93 -3.82 11.32 5.65
CA GLY A 93 -3.07 12.56 5.77
C GLY A 93 -1.56 12.39 5.98
N THR A 94 -1.01 11.18 5.82
CA THR A 94 0.40 10.89 6.10
C THR A 94 1.37 11.57 5.12
N GLN A 95 0.90 11.91 3.92
CA GLN A 95 1.66 12.54 2.84
C GLN A 95 1.00 13.81 2.30
N ALA A 96 -0.04 14.32 2.97
CA ALA A 96 -0.74 15.53 2.54
C ALA A 96 0.19 16.76 2.55
N GLY A 97 0.19 17.53 1.46
CA GLY A 97 0.99 18.76 1.35
C GLY A 97 2.49 18.53 1.16
N HIS A 98 2.92 17.29 0.83
CA HIS A 98 4.33 17.00 0.63
C HIS A 98 4.94 17.84 -0.50
N PRO A 99 6.09 18.52 -0.29
CA PRO A 99 6.60 19.57 -1.20
C PRO A 99 7.03 19.06 -2.58
N LEU A 100 7.24 17.75 -2.73
CA LEU A 100 7.58 17.12 -4.01
C LEU A 100 6.35 16.80 -4.88
N LEU A 101 5.14 17.01 -4.37
CA LEU A 101 3.90 16.69 -5.06
C LEU A 101 3.36 17.92 -5.78
N ALA A 102 2.83 17.70 -6.99
CA ALA A 102 2.10 18.75 -7.69
C ALA A 102 0.72 18.97 -7.07
N ARG A 103 0.09 17.89 -6.60
CA ARG A 103 -1.24 17.90 -5.97
C ARG A 103 -1.36 16.76 -4.97
N SER A 104 -2.07 17.00 -3.88
CA SER A 104 -2.42 15.97 -2.91
C SER A 104 -3.78 16.25 -2.30
N THR A 105 -4.46 15.21 -1.82
CA THR A 105 -5.67 15.35 -1.02
C THR A 105 -5.76 14.24 0.04
N ASP A 106 -6.34 14.60 1.17
CA ASP A 106 -6.58 13.76 2.34
C ASP A 106 -8.06 13.70 2.72
N THR A 107 -8.95 14.21 1.87
CA THR A 107 -10.40 14.17 2.09
C THR A 107 -11.09 13.37 1.00
N VAL A 108 -12.22 12.74 1.32
CA VAL A 108 -13.02 11.98 0.36
C VAL A 108 -13.51 12.89 -0.78
N SER A 109 -14.00 14.10 -0.46
CA SER A 109 -14.44 15.07 -1.48
C SER A 109 -13.29 15.46 -2.40
N GLY A 110 -12.12 15.75 -1.84
CA GLY A 110 -10.95 16.09 -2.64
C GLY A 110 -10.45 14.90 -3.47
N ALA A 111 -10.56 13.66 -2.97
CA ALA A 111 -10.27 12.45 -3.73
C ALA A 111 -11.19 12.32 -4.96
N VAL A 112 -12.51 12.49 -4.78
CA VAL A 112 -13.48 12.48 -5.88
C VAL A 112 -13.15 13.54 -6.93
N GLU A 113 -12.85 14.77 -6.51
CA GLU A 113 -12.49 15.85 -7.43
C GLU A 113 -11.18 15.58 -8.18
N LEU A 114 -10.15 15.10 -7.46
CA LEU A 114 -8.84 14.84 -8.03
C LEU A 114 -8.88 13.66 -9.01
N LEU A 115 -9.67 12.62 -8.73
CA LEU A 115 -9.90 11.48 -9.62
C LEU A 115 -10.71 11.86 -10.85
N ALA A 116 -11.75 12.68 -10.72
CA ALA A 116 -12.51 13.18 -11.86
C ALA A 116 -11.61 13.97 -12.84
N GLN A 117 -10.71 14.79 -12.30
CA GLN A 117 -9.73 15.56 -13.10
C GLN A 117 -8.67 14.66 -13.75
N ALA A 118 -8.20 13.65 -13.03
CA ALA A 118 -7.30 12.63 -13.57
C ALA A 118 -7.96 11.88 -14.75
N ARG A 119 -9.22 11.47 -14.57
CA ARG A 119 -10.04 10.80 -15.60
C ARG A 119 -10.20 11.68 -16.84
N GLU A 120 -10.58 12.94 -16.66
CA GLU A 120 -10.72 13.90 -17.76
C GLU A 120 -9.40 14.07 -18.53
N LEU A 121 -8.29 14.27 -17.83
CA LEU A 121 -6.97 14.42 -18.45
C LEU A 121 -6.61 13.22 -19.35
N VAL A 122 -6.79 12.00 -18.84
CA VAL A 122 -6.49 10.77 -19.60
C VAL A 122 -7.41 10.63 -20.80
N LEU A 123 -8.71 10.93 -20.65
CA LEU A 123 -9.67 10.91 -21.75
C LEU A 123 -9.29 11.90 -22.85
N THR A 124 -8.97 13.15 -22.49
CA THR A 124 -8.57 14.18 -23.46
C THR A 124 -7.32 13.75 -24.23
N ARG A 125 -6.32 13.19 -23.55
CA ARG A 125 -5.08 12.72 -24.19
C ARG A 125 -5.34 11.55 -25.15
N VAL A 126 -6.15 10.57 -24.74
CA VAL A 126 -6.51 9.45 -25.60
C VAL A 126 -7.30 9.94 -26.82
N GLN A 127 -8.28 10.82 -26.64
CA GLN A 127 -9.08 11.37 -27.74
C GLN A 127 -8.23 12.17 -28.74
N ALA A 128 -7.31 13.00 -28.25
CA ALA A 128 -6.35 13.70 -29.10
C ALA A 128 -5.49 12.72 -29.92
N GLY A 129 -5.12 11.57 -29.34
CA GLY A 129 -4.41 10.49 -30.01
C GLY A 129 -5.27 9.71 -31.03
N THR A 130 -6.58 9.53 -30.79
CA THR A 130 -7.47 8.78 -31.70
C THR A 130 -7.71 9.46 -33.04
N GLY A 131 -7.43 10.77 -33.14
CA GLY A 131 -7.44 11.49 -34.42
C GLY A 131 -6.27 11.15 -35.35
N GLN A 132 -5.27 10.40 -34.86
CA GLN A 132 -4.10 9.99 -35.63
C GLN A 132 -4.38 8.69 -36.42
N PRO A 133 -3.85 8.56 -37.66
CA PRO A 133 -4.07 7.39 -38.51
C PRO A 133 -3.40 6.11 -37.97
N THR A 134 -2.49 6.25 -37.02
CA THR A 134 -1.83 5.12 -36.34
C THR A 134 -1.86 5.38 -34.84
N PHE A 135 -2.21 4.35 -34.07
CA PHE A 135 -2.09 4.40 -32.62
C PHE A 135 -0.61 4.56 -32.24
N GLN A 136 -0.28 5.65 -31.56
CA GLN A 136 1.05 5.86 -31.00
C GLN A 136 0.98 5.69 -29.48
N PRO A 137 1.81 4.79 -28.90
CA PRO A 137 2.00 4.71 -27.46
C PRO A 137 2.36 6.05 -26.83
N TYR A 138 1.88 6.30 -25.62
CA TYR A 138 2.19 7.55 -24.92
C TYR A 138 3.68 7.65 -24.62
N ARG A 139 4.26 8.80 -24.92
CA ARG A 139 5.62 9.18 -24.50
C ARG A 139 5.59 10.54 -23.80
N PRO A 140 6.16 10.66 -22.60
CA PRO A 140 6.19 11.93 -21.92
C PRO A 140 7.10 12.91 -22.65
N THR A 141 6.65 14.17 -22.71
CA THR A 141 7.47 15.32 -23.10
C THR A 141 7.39 16.38 -21.98
N PRO A 142 8.25 17.40 -21.97
CA PRO A 142 8.15 18.49 -21.00
C PRO A 142 6.77 19.18 -20.99
N GLU A 143 6.11 19.25 -22.15
CA GLU A 143 4.78 19.83 -22.34
C GLU A 143 3.67 18.83 -21.98
N HIS A 144 3.88 17.55 -22.29
CA HIS A 144 2.95 16.46 -22.03
C HIS A 144 3.58 15.47 -21.06
N LYS A 145 3.64 15.85 -19.78
CA LYS A 145 4.23 15.03 -18.71
C LYS A 145 3.41 13.78 -18.42
N LEU A 146 4.10 12.67 -18.10
CA LEU A 146 3.46 11.50 -17.49
C LEU A 146 2.85 11.92 -16.15
N LEU A 147 1.62 11.51 -15.87
CA LEU A 147 1.02 11.69 -14.55
C LEU A 147 1.16 10.40 -13.74
N THR A 148 1.83 10.45 -12.60
CA THR A 148 1.79 9.39 -11.60
C THR A 148 0.71 9.72 -10.58
N LEU A 149 -0.32 8.87 -10.47
CA LEU A 149 -1.37 8.98 -9.46
C LEU A 149 -1.15 7.92 -8.38
N THR A 150 -0.73 8.35 -7.20
CA THR A 150 -0.48 7.48 -6.04
C THR A 150 -1.69 7.42 -5.13
N LEU A 151 -2.15 6.22 -4.81
CA LEU A 151 -3.31 5.93 -4.00
C LEU A 151 -2.83 5.18 -2.75
N ILE A 152 -2.83 5.86 -1.59
CA ILE A 152 -2.42 5.28 -0.32
C ILE A 152 -3.64 4.71 0.39
N GLY A 153 -3.60 3.41 0.70
CA GLY A 153 -4.76 2.68 1.25
C GLY A 153 -5.87 2.54 0.22
N LEU A 154 -5.57 1.92 -0.92
CA LEU A 154 -6.51 1.79 -2.03
C LEU A 154 -7.78 1.04 -1.62
N SER A 155 -7.66 -0.02 -0.82
CA SER A 155 -8.84 -0.76 -0.36
C SER A 155 -9.75 0.07 0.53
N ASP A 156 -9.17 0.88 1.43
CA ASP A 156 -9.93 1.81 2.27
C ASP A 156 -10.61 2.86 1.38
N LEU A 157 -9.86 3.43 0.43
CA LEU A 157 -10.35 4.43 -0.52
C LEU A 157 -11.57 3.94 -1.31
N LEU A 158 -11.57 2.68 -1.75
CA LEU A 158 -12.67 2.06 -2.49
C LEU A 158 -13.93 1.83 -1.64
N GLY A 159 -13.83 1.86 -0.31
CA GLY A 159 -14.95 1.71 0.61
C GLY A 159 -15.71 3.01 0.89
N HIS A 160 -15.14 4.18 0.56
CA HIS A 160 -15.72 5.47 0.97
C HIS A 160 -16.76 6.04 -0.01
N ASP A 161 -16.61 5.87 -1.32
CA ASP A 161 -17.52 6.44 -2.33
C ASP A 161 -17.47 5.63 -3.63
N GLU A 162 -18.64 5.28 -4.18
CA GLU A 162 -18.75 4.51 -5.43
C GLU A 162 -18.08 5.22 -6.61
N ARG A 163 -18.14 6.56 -6.66
CA ARG A 163 -17.56 7.36 -7.75
C ARG A 163 -16.05 7.20 -7.83
N ILE A 164 -15.39 6.99 -6.68
CA ILE A 164 -13.95 6.73 -6.64
C ILE A 164 -13.64 5.43 -7.39
N ARG A 165 -14.43 4.37 -7.15
CA ARG A 165 -14.28 3.10 -7.84
C ARG A 165 -14.51 3.25 -9.35
N GLU A 166 -15.64 3.87 -9.73
CA GLU A 166 -15.98 4.10 -11.14
C GLU A 166 -14.88 4.88 -11.88
N ASP A 167 -14.33 5.91 -11.25
CA ASP A 167 -13.27 6.73 -11.83
C ASP A 167 -11.97 5.97 -11.96
N LEU A 168 -11.56 5.22 -10.94
CA LEU A 168 -10.36 4.39 -10.99
C LEU A 168 -10.49 3.28 -12.05
N GLU A 169 -11.65 2.65 -12.19
CA GLU A 169 -11.90 1.66 -13.24
C GLU A 169 -11.88 2.28 -14.64
N SER A 170 -12.43 3.48 -14.79
CA SER A 170 -12.36 4.26 -16.04
C SER A 170 -10.92 4.64 -16.39
N ILE A 171 -10.18 5.17 -15.42
CA ILE A 171 -8.78 5.54 -15.55
C ILE A 171 -7.95 4.32 -15.92
N SER A 172 -8.06 3.20 -15.19
CA SER A 172 -7.22 2.00 -15.42
C SER A 172 -7.32 1.45 -16.85
N ARG A 173 -8.48 1.58 -17.52
CA ARG A 173 -8.67 1.18 -18.92
C ARG A 173 -7.88 2.01 -19.91
N LEU A 174 -7.61 3.27 -19.56
CA LEU A 174 -7.05 4.27 -20.46
C LEU A 174 -5.66 4.75 -20.04
N ALA A 175 -5.26 4.50 -18.79
CA ALA A 175 -4.06 5.01 -18.14
C ALA A 175 -2.79 4.80 -18.97
N ARG A 176 -2.55 3.56 -19.44
CA ARG A 176 -1.41 3.22 -20.30
C ARG A 176 -1.33 4.11 -21.54
N ARG A 177 -2.46 4.36 -22.21
CA ARG A 177 -2.57 5.15 -23.45
C ARG A 177 -2.62 6.67 -23.20
N GLY A 178 -3.16 7.08 -22.06
CA GLY A 178 -3.30 8.48 -21.68
C GLY A 178 -2.10 9.05 -20.93
N GLY A 179 -1.03 8.26 -20.77
CA GLY A 179 0.16 8.71 -20.06
C GLY A 179 -0.06 8.91 -18.58
N MET A 180 -0.73 7.95 -17.94
CA MET A 180 -0.92 7.92 -16.50
C MET A 180 -0.43 6.59 -15.91
N SER A 181 0.50 6.67 -14.96
CA SER A 181 0.89 5.52 -14.13
C SER A 181 0.06 5.56 -12.84
N LEU A 182 -0.73 4.51 -12.57
CA LEU A 182 -1.36 4.34 -11.27
C LEU A 182 -0.37 3.63 -10.34
N ARG A 183 -0.25 4.14 -9.13
CA ARG A 183 0.55 3.55 -8.06
C ARG A 183 -0.34 3.28 -6.85
N SER A 184 -0.54 2.02 -6.47
CA SER A 184 -1.17 1.69 -5.19
C SER A 184 -0.12 1.51 -4.10
N VAL A 185 -0.45 1.91 -2.88
CA VAL A 185 0.40 1.72 -1.69
C VAL A 185 -0.46 1.15 -0.58
N ASP A 186 -0.24 -0.13 -0.23
CA ASP A 186 -1.10 -0.87 0.68
C ASP A 186 -0.33 -1.76 1.67
N THR A 187 -1.03 -2.29 2.66
CA THR A 187 -0.48 -3.35 3.54
C THR A 187 -0.40 -4.69 2.76
N PRO A 188 0.61 -5.55 3.01
CA PRO A 188 0.69 -6.84 2.36
C PRO A 188 -0.58 -7.67 2.52
N GLY A 189 -0.97 -8.39 1.46
CA GLY A 189 -2.17 -9.22 1.43
C GLY A 189 -3.46 -8.47 1.04
N ILE A 190 -3.47 -7.14 1.12
CA ILE A 190 -4.57 -6.31 0.63
C ILE A 190 -4.45 -6.24 -0.90
N ARG A 191 -5.54 -6.57 -1.60
CA ARG A 191 -5.61 -6.47 -3.06
C ARG A 191 -6.86 -5.72 -3.48
N ALA A 192 -6.70 -4.81 -4.44
CA ALA A 192 -7.83 -4.20 -5.11
C ALA A 192 -8.69 -5.30 -5.79
N PRO A 193 -10.02 -5.25 -5.67
CA PRO A 193 -10.89 -6.23 -6.30
C PRO A 193 -10.97 -6.03 -7.83
N GLY A 194 -11.50 -7.04 -8.51
CA GLY A 194 -11.98 -6.94 -9.88
C GLY A 194 -10.94 -6.48 -10.90
N GLN A 195 -11.32 -5.47 -11.69
CA GLN A 195 -10.50 -4.95 -12.79
C GLN A 195 -9.23 -4.26 -12.30
N LEU A 196 -9.31 -3.52 -11.18
CA LEU A 196 -8.17 -2.81 -10.61
C LEU A 196 -7.09 -3.80 -10.13
N GLY A 197 -7.48 -4.89 -9.48
CA GLY A 197 -6.54 -5.95 -9.08
C GLY A 197 -5.81 -6.56 -10.27
N ARG A 198 -6.51 -6.83 -11.37
CA ARG A 198 -5.90 -7.33 -12.61
C ARG A 198 -4.98 -6.29 -13.25
N PHE A 199 -5.35 -5.02 -13.19
CA PHE A 199 -4.55 -3.93 -13.74
C PHE A 199 -3.21 -3.81 -13.02
N PHE A 200 -3.21 -3.76 -11.68
CA PHE A 200 -1.97 -3.75 -10.89
C PHE A 200 -1.18 -5.06 -11.00
N GLY A 201 -1.86 -6.20 -11.15
CA GLY A 201 -1.21 -7.50 -11.36
C GLY A 201 -0.43 -7.63 -12.67
N ASN A 202 -0.64 -6.72 -13.64
CA ASN A 202 0.14 -6.63 -14.87
C ASN A 202 1.23 -5.55 -14.81
N GLY A 203 1.44 -4.92 -13.65
CA GLY A 203 2.43 -3.86 -13.43
C GLY A 203 3.65 -4.32 -12.65
N ASN A 204 4.40 -3.34 -12.16
CA ASN A 204 5.46 -3.57 -11.18
C ASN A 204 4.84 -3.90 -9.81
N LEU A 205 5.46 -4.81 -9.08
CA LEU A 205 5.16 -5.07 -7.67
C LEU A 205 6.41 -4.85 -6.83
N ILE A 206 6.32 -3.98 -5.84
CA ILE A 206 7.35 -3.77 -4.82
C ILE A 206 6.81 -4.27 -3.48
N GLU A 207 7.48 -5.23 -2.87
CA GLU A 207 7.17 -5.70 -1.51
C GLU A 207 8.30 -5.31 -0.56
N LEU A 208 8.07 -4.27 0.25
CA LEU A 208 9.00 -3.83 1.29
C LEU A 208 8.91 -4.77 2.50
N LEU A 209 10.06 -5.33 2.84
CA LEU A 209 10.20 -6.28 3.92
C LEU A 209 10.38 -5.52 5.23
N ALA A 210 9.53 -5.77 6.22
CA ALA A 210 9.75 -5.30 7.58
C ALA A 210 10.59 -6.32 8.37
N GLY A 211 11.45 -5.82 9.26
CA GLY A 211 11.95 -6.64 10.36
C GLY A 211 10.75 -7.06 11.21
N ARG A 212 10.51 -8.35 11.41
CA ARG A 212 9.40 -8.78 12.27
C ARG A 212 9.69 -8.32 13.70
N PRO A 213 8.71 -7.79 14.43
CA PRO A 213 8.82 -7.70 15.88
C PRO A 213 9.08 -9.11 16.43
N GLY A 214 10.25 -9.32 17.06
CA GLY A 214 10.66 -10.63 17.59
C GLY A 214 11.40 -11.56 16.63
N SER A 215 11.64 -11.19 15.36
CA SER A 215 12.70 -11.85 14.59
C SER A 215 14.06 -11.37 15.07
N ASP A 216 15.02 -12.29 15.13
CA ASP A 216 16.41 -11.97 15.42
C ASP A 216 16.87 -10.75 14.58
N PRO A 217 17.24 -9.61 15.20
CA PRO A 217 17.48 -8.34 14.51
C PRO A 217 18.55 -8.38 13.41
N GLU A 218 19.25 -9.51 13.27
CA GLU A 218 20.21 -9.78 12.20
C GLU A 218 19.57 -10.10 10.83
N HIS A 219 18.26 -10.36 10.71
CA HIS A 219 17.73 -11.07 9.52
C HIS A 219 16.96 -10.23 8.48
N VAL A 220 16.39 -9.06 8.80
CA VAL A 220 15.77 -8.18 7.79
C VAL A 220 15.97 -6.71 8.19
N LEU A 221 16.80 -6.00 7.42
CA LEU A 221 17.06 -4.59 7.66
C LEU A 221 15.97 -3.69 7.06
N PRO A 222 15.70 -2.52 7.66
CA PRO A 222 14.87 -1.50 7.07
C PRO A 222 15.33 -1.16 5.63
N GLY A 223 14.37 -1.06 4.71
CA GLY A 223 14.65 -0.74 3.31
C GLY A 223 15.01 -1.94 2.43
N MET A 224 14.90 -3.19 2.89
CA MET A 224 14.94 -4.35 2.00
C MET A 224 13.61 -4.52 1.29
N ALA A 225 13.64 -4.89 0.02
CA ALA A 225 12.43 -5.08 -0.77
C ALA A 225 12.61 -6.12 -1.89
N LEU A 226 11.50 -6.69 -2.33
CA LEU A 226 11.42 -7.47 -3.57
C LEU A 226 10.81 -6.59 -4.66
N LEU A 227 11.49 -6.49 -5.81
CA LEU A 227 10.95 -5.86 -7.02
C LEU A 227 10.61 -6.97 -8.01
N THR A 228 9.33 -7.10 -8.35
CA THR A 228 8.84 -7.99 -9.40
C THR A 228 8.42 -7.13 -10.59
N PRO A 229 9.17 -7.11 -11.70
CA PRO A 229 8.75 -6.41 -12.90
C PRO A 229 7.56 -7.13 -13.54
N PRO A 230 6.85 -6.49 -14.49
CA PRO A 230 5.76 -7.13 -15.22
C PRO A 230 6.21 -8.48 -15.79
N TYR A 231 5.49 -9.55 -15.44
CA TYR A 231 5.76 -10.92 -15.89
C TYR A 231 7.12 -11.52 -15.49
N GLY A 232 7.85 -10.89 -14.56
CA GLY A 232 9.15 -11.37 -14.08
C GLY A 232 9.08 -12.09 -12.73
N GLU A 233 10.25 -12.54 -12.26
CA GLU A 233 10.43 -13.03 -10.90
C GLU A 233 10.85 -11.89 -9.97
N GLY A 234 10.48 -11.99 -8.68
CA GLY A 234 10.85 -11.01 -7.67
C GLY A 234 12.34 -11.04 -7.37
N LEU A 235 13.00 -9.91 -7.57
CA LEU A 235 14.43 -9.71 -7.30
C LEU A 235 14.60 -8.89 -6.02
N LEU A 236 15.40 -9.41 -5.09
CA LEU A 236 15.74 -8.71 -3.86
C LEU A 236 16.59 -7.47 -4.17
N PHE A 237 16.28 -6.38 -3.50
CA PHE A 237 17.07 -5.16 -3.53
C PHE A 237 17.01 -4.42 -2.19
N ARG A 238 17.98 -3.53 -1.97
CA ARG A 238 17.95 -2.54 -0.91
C ARG A 238 17.50 -1.21 -1.49
N ALA A 239 16.35 -0.71 -1.07
CA ALA A 239 15.83 0.59 -1.42
C ALA A 239 16.75 1.72 -0.93
N TRP A 240 16.80 2.80 -1.69
CA TRP A 240 17.60 3.97 -1.30
C TRP A 240 17.03 4.64 -0.04
N PRO A 241 17.89 5.08 0.89
CA PRO A 241 17.46 5.90 2.02
C PRO A 241 16.87 7.23 1.51
N PRO A 242 16.02 7.91 2.30
CA PRO A 242 15.45 9.20 1.90
C PRO A 242 16.56 10.22 1.64
N LEU A 243 16.28 11.23 0.81
CA LEU A 243 17.24 12.31 0.60
C LEU A 243 17.52 13.01 1.93
N PRO A 244 18.78 13.35 2.24
CA PRO A 244 19.04 14.28 3.33
C PRO A 244 18.27 15.57 3.02
N SER A 245 17.40 15.98 3.94
CA SER A 245 16.66 17.24 3.82
C SER A 245 17.67 18.36 3.64
N THR A 246 17.56 19.12 2.55
CA THR A 246 18.34 20.36 2.36
C THR A 246 17.87 21.48 3.28
N GLU A 247 16.79 21.27 4.03
CA GLU A 247 16.39 22.18 5.10
C GLU A 247 17.25 21.92 6.35
N PRO A 248 17.85 22.98 6.94
CA PRO A 248 18.49 22.84 8.22
C PRO A 248 17.42 22.40 9.23
N THR A 249 17.66 21.29 9.92
CA THR A 249 16.94 20.97 11.15
C THR A 249 16.96 22.24 12.00
N PRO A 250 15.80 22.86 12.33
CA PRO A 250 15.80 24.01 13.19
C PRO A 250 16.48 23.57 14.49
N ALA A 251 17.60 24.21 14.82
CA ALA A 251 18.31 23.92 16.04
C ALA A 251 17.30 24.04 17.18
N LEU A 252 17.13 22.95 17.94
CA LEU A 252 16.41 22.97 19.20
C LEU A 252 16.99 24.12 20.03
N VAL A 253 16.26 25.23 20.11
CA VAL A 253 16.58 26.32 21.01
C VAL A 253 16.37 25.75 22.42
N PRO A 254 17.42 25.56 23.22
CA PRO A 254 17.24 25.10 24.58
C PRO A 254 16.60 26.25 25.37
N GLY A 255 15.35 26.08 25.80
CA GLY A 255 14.70 27.00 26.73
C GLY A 255 13.38 27.64 26.28
N ALA A 256 12.57 26.98 25.44
CA ALA A 256 11.16 27.35 25.33
C ALA A 256 10.35 26.54 26.35
N ASP A 257 9.87 27.21 27.40
CA ASP A 257 8.95 26.66 28.39
C ASP A 257 7.70 26.10 27.70
N LEU A 258 7.47 24.80 27.88
CA LEU A 258 6.22 24.15 27.50
C LEU A 258 5.16 24.46 28.57
N PRO A 259 3.94 24.86 28.18
CA PRO A 259 2.84 24.97 29.13
C PRO A 259 2.42 23.58 29.62
N ASP A 260 2.26 23.50 30.92
CA ASP A 260 1.74 22.38 31.69
C ASP A 260 0.33 22.01 31.18
N SER A 261 0.19 20.85 30.54
CA SER A 261 -1.10 20.26 30.20
C SER A 261 -1.25 18.95 30.97
N THR A 262 -1.81 19.07 32.17
CA THR A 262 -2.61 18.00 32.77
C THR A 262 -3.74 17.63 31.83
N ASP A 263 -3.73 16.39 31.34
CA ASP A 263 -4.95 15.62 31.19
C ASP A 263 -4.65 14.14 31.44
N ALA A 264 -5.47 13.58 32.32
CA ALA A 264 -5.39 12.21 32.81
C ALA A 264 -5.89 11.24 31.75
N ALA A 265 -5.11 10.21 31.43
CA ALA A 265 -5.59 9.01 30.76
C ALA A 265 -5.73 7.91 31.81
N LEU A 266 -6.94 7.37 31.88
CA LEU A 266 -7.40 6.33 32.80
C LEU A 266 -6.69 5.00 32.54
N ASP A 267 -6.30 4.36 33.64
CA ASP A 267 -6.00 2.92 33.72
C ASP A 267 -7.38 2.22 33.70
N GLU A 268 -7.80 1.65 32.56
CA GLU A 268 -9.08 0.93 32.44
C GLU A 268 -8.84 -0.58 32.36
N ASP A 269 -9.50 -1.32 33.25
CA ASP A 269 -9.49 -2.78 33.35
C ASP A 269 -10.17 -3.41 32.12
N LEU A 270 -9.42 -4.13 31.28
CA LEU A 270 -9.91 -4.80 30.08
C LEU A 270 -10.10 -6.31 30.30
N THR A 271 -11.14 -6.92 29.72
CA THR A 271 -11.42 -8.36 29.79
C THR A 271 -11.12 -9.05 28.44
N GLU A 272 -10.38 -10.17 28.49
CA GLU A 272 -9.94 -10.94 27.32
C GLU A 272 -10.84 -12.18 27.09
N VAL A 273 -11.29 -12.41 25.85
CA VAL A 273 -12.04 -13.63 25.48
C VAL A 273 -11.45 -14.29 24.22
N THR A 274 -11.29 -15.62 24.26
CA THR A 274 -10.67 -16.43 23.20
C THR A 274 -11.66 -17.47 22.65
N LEU A 275 -11.79 -17.55 21.31
CA LEU A 275 -12.55 -18.60 20.61
C LEU A 275 -11.61 -19.40 19.68
N GLU A 276 -11.62 -20.72 19.81
CA GLU A 276 -10.77 -21.66 19.07
C GLU A 276 -11.64 -22.67 18.31
N LEU A 277 -11.43 -22.80 16.99
CA LEU A 277 -12.15 -23.77 16.16
C LEU A 277 -11.19 -24.86 15.66
N ALA A 278 -11.35 -26.08 16.16
CA ALA A 278 -10.61 -27.26 15.69
C ALA A 278 -11.46 -28.03 14.67
N THR A 279 -10.88 -28.39 13.52
CA THR A 279 -11.52 -29.31 12.56
C THR A 279 -10.52 -30.39 12.13
N ASP A 280 -10.94 -31.65 12.16
CA ASP A 280 -10.10 -32.78 11.75
C ASP A 280 -10.00 -32.94 10.22
N ASP A 281 -8.85 -33.50 9.81
CA ASP A 281 -8.34 -33.69 8.45
C ASP A 281 -9.32 -34.42 7.51
N GLU A 282 -9.91 -33.68 6.57
CA GLU A 282 -10.44 -34.22 5.32
C GLU A 282 -10.23 -33.24 4.16
N PRO A 283 -10.13 -33.72 2.90
CA PRO A 283 -9.49 -33.00 1.78
C PRO A 283 -10.25 -31.78 1.23
N ASP A 284 -11.30 -31.32 1.90
CA ASP A 284 -12.17 -30.20 1.47
C ASP A 284 -11.88 -28.87 2.19
N HIS A 285 -10.61 -28.59 2.47
CA HIS A 285 -10.16 -27.38 3.16
C HIS A 285 -10.56 -26.07 2.47
N ARG A 286 -10.77 -26.08 1.15
CA ARG A 286 -11.11 -24.85 0.40
C ARG A 286 -12.57 -24.49 0.57
N GLU A 287 -13.47 -25.47 0.54
CA GLU A 287 -14.91 -25.24 0.75
C GLU A 287 -15.20 -24.90 2.21
N ARG A 288 -14.58 -25.59 3.17
CA ARG A 288 -14.77 -25.27 4.60
C ARG A 288 -14.17 -23.92 5.00
N ARG A 289 -13.02 -23.54 4.43
CA ARG A 289 -12.46 -22.19 4.63
C ARG A 289 -13.35 -21.11 4.03
N LEU A 290 -13.91 -21.36 2.85
CA LEU A 290 -14.86 -20.45 2.22
C LEU A 290 -16.15 -20.35 3.03
N LEU A 291 -16.65 -21.47 3.56
CA LEU A 291 -17.84 -21.52 4.42
C LEU A 291 -17.59 -20.78 5.73
N ALA A 292 -16.49 -21.05 6.44
CA ALA A 292 -16.13 -20.34 7.68
C ALA A 292 -15.90 -18.84 7.43
N GLN A 293 -15.28 -18.47 6.32
CA GLN A 293 -15.13 -17.07 5.94
C GLN A 293 -16.48 -16.42 5.60
N THR A 294 -17.38 -17.15 4.94
CA THR A 294 -18.72 -16.66 4.56
C THR A 294 -19.62 -16.53 5.78
N GLU A 295 -19.62 -17.50 6.70
CA GLU A 295 -20.38 -17.45 7.94
C GLU A 295 -19.80 -16.38 8.89
N LEU A 296 -18.48 -16.26 9.02
CA LEU A 296 -17.86 -15.19 9.79
C LEU A 296 -18.19 -13.81 9.19
N THR A 297 -18.17 -13.67 7.85
CA THR A 297 -18.54 -12.41 7.19
C THR A 297 -20.03 -12.11 7.34
N ALA A 298 -20.90 -13.13 7.24
CA ALA A 298 -22.34 -12.96 7.43
C ALA A 298 -22.68 -12.58 8.87
N LEU A 299 -22.02 -13.21 9.85
CA LEU A 299 -22.12 -12.90 11.27
C LEU A 299 -21.68 -11.46 11.52
N LEU A 300 -20.53 -11.05 10.99
CA LEU A 300 -20.03 -9.67 11.13
C LEU A 300 -20.94 -8.62 10.45
N LEU A 301 -21.55 -8.94 9.31
CA LEU A 301 -22.49 -8.05 8.61
C LEU A 301 -23.85 -7.93 9.32
N ALA A 302 -24.35 -9.02 9.91
CA ALA A 302 -25.59 -9.01 10.70
C ALA A 302 -25.47 -8.12 11.95
N PHE A 303 -24.26 -7.93 12.48
CA PHE A 303 -23.98 -7.06 13.62
C PHE A 303 -23.86 -5.57 13.26
N ASP A 304 -23.34 -5.22 12.07
CA ASP A 304 -23.32 -3.82 11.59
C ASP A 304 -24.75 -3.26 11.40
N ASP A 305 -25.72 -4.12 11.08
CA ASP A 305 -27.13 -3.75 10.91
C ASP A 305 -27.90 -3.57 12.25
N CYS A 306 -27.29 -3.88 13.40
CA CYS A 306 -27.93 -3.81 14.72
C CYS A 306 -27.59 -2.55 15.56
N GLN A 307 -26.89 -1.55 14.99
CA GLN A 307 -26.51 -0.31 15.68
C GLN A 307 -27.59 0.79 15.70
N ASP A 308 -28.81 0.46 16.10
CA ASP A 308 -29.83 1.47 16.45
C ASP A 308 -30.15 1.38 17.95
N GLY A 309 -29.32 2.02 18.78
CA GLY A 309 -29.56 2.18 20.21
C GLY A 309 -28.48 3.00 20.91
N ASP A 310 -28.84 4.20 21.37
CA ASP A 310 -28.03 5.04 22.26
C ASP A 310 -27.68 4.27 23.55
N ASP A 311 -26.39 4.07 23.83
CA ASP A 311 -25.72 4.38 25.11
C ASP A 311 -24.23 3.95 25.09
N ASP A 312 -23.38 4.88 25.53
CA ASP A 312 -21.94 4.84 25.91
C ASP A 312 -20.96 3.83 25.23
N PRO A 313 -19.92 4.31 24.49
CA PRO A 313 -19.01 3.44 23.75
C PRO A 313 -17.77 3.04 24.58
N HIS A 314 -17.78 1.85 25.17
CA HIS A 314 -16.53 1.16 25.50
C HIS A 314 -16.18 0.21 24.35
N ALA A 315 -15.06 0.44 23.66
CA ALA A 315 -14.59 -0.36 22.53
C ALA A 315 -13.44 -1.30 22.99
N ALA A 316 -13.64 -2.61 22.91
CA ALA A 316 -12.72 -3.69 23.26
C ALA A 316 -12.13 -4.37 22.02
N GLU A 317 -10.97 -5.04 22.09
CA GLU A 317 -10.24 -5.70 20.97
C GLU A 317 -10.56 -7.21 20.82
N VAL A 318 -10.37 -7.79 19.64
CA VAL A 318 -10.68 -9.16 19.21
C VAL A 318 -9.60 -9.61 18.25
N SER A 319 -8.98 -10.76 18.44
CA SER A 319 -8.01 -11.32 17.49
C SER A 319 -8.37 -12.76 17.12
N LEU A 320 -8.36 -13.09 15.82
CA LEU A 320 -8.48 -14.45 15.31
C LEU A 320 -7.09 -15.08 15.12
N SER A 321 -6.91 -16.36 15.47
CA SER A 321 -5.68 -17.11 15.18
C SER A 321 -5.99 -18.49 14.60
N TYR A 322 -5.22 -18.91 13.60
CA TYR A 322 -5.34 -20.21 12.94
C TYR A 322 -4.00 -20.97 12.93
N VAL A 323 -4.01 -22.25 13.29
CA VAL A 323 -2.86 -23.16 13.21
C VAL A 323 -3.29 -24.49 12.59
N PRO A 324 -2.87 -24.83 11.36
CA PRO A 324 -3.02 -26.19 10.84
C PRO A 324 -1.88 -27.07 11.36
N ALA A 325 -2.22 -28.25 11.88
CA ALA A 325 -1.32 -29.04 12.71
C ALA A 325 -0.10 -29.65 12.00
N GLU A 326 -0.01 -29.76 10.66
CA GLU A 326 1.05 -30.63 10.09
C GLU A 326 1.87 -30.12 8.88
N TYR A 327 1.70 -28.91 8.35
CA TYR A 327 2.48 -28.50 7.15
C TYR A 327 2.94 -27.04 7.07
N GLY A 328 3.56 -26.49 8.12
CA GLY A 328 4.40 -25.27 8.00
C GLY A 328 3.76 -24.09 7.24
N GLY A 329 2.43 -23.96 7.29
CA GLY A 329 1.64 -23.01 6.53
C GLY A 329 1.47 -21.70 7.27
N ALA A 330 1.45 -20.59 6.51
CA ALA A 330 1.40 -19.22 7.01
C ALA A 330 0.27 -18.98 8.03
N THR A 331 0.63 -18.35 9.13
CA THR A 331 -0.29 -17.88 10.18
C THR A 331 -1.17 -16.76 9.61
N TRP A 332 -2.48 -16.89 9.76
CA TRP A 332 -3.42 -15.81 9.47
C TRP A 332 -3.95 -15.28 10.80
N ARG A 333 -3.82 -13.97 11.02
CA ARG A 333 -4.29 -13.25 12.20
C ARG A 333 -5.00 -11.98 11.74
N GLU A 334 -6.21 -11.78 12.22
CA GLU A 334 -6.95 -10.52 12.04
C GLU A 334 -7.46 -10.05 13.39
N THR A 335 -7.28 -8.76 13.68
CA THR A 335 -7.62 -8.15 14.95
C THR A 335 -8.61 -6.99 14.75
N ARG A 336 -9.72 -6.93 15.48
CA ARG A 336 -10.78 -5.92 15.40
C ARG A 336 -11.31 -5.55 16.78
N TYR A 337 -12.15 -4.54 16.93
CA TYR A 337 -12.61 -4.08 18.24
C TYR A 337 -14.16 -4.00 18.34
N PHE A 338 -14.80 -4.54 19.41
CA PHE A 338 -16.24 -4.53 19.73
C PHE A 338 -16.56 -4.00 21.13
N THR A 339 -17.80 -3.58 21.40
CA THR A 339 -18.25 -3.28 22.77
C THR A 339 -18.52 -4.54 23.60
N ASP A 340 -18.53 -4.45 24.94
CA ASP A 340 -18.81 -5.60 25.83
C ASP A 340 -20.14 -6.30 25.53
N ALA A 341 -21.16 -5.53 25.14
CA ALA A 341 -22.47 -6.04 24.74
C ALA A 341 -22.41 -6.82 23.42
N ALA A 342 -21.62 -6.32 22.46
CA ALA A 342 -21.40 -6.98 21.18
C ALA A 342 -20.53 -8.24 21.35
N ALA A 343 -19.48 -8.19 22.16
CA ALA A 343 -18.63 -9.34 22.49
C ALA A 343 -19.44 -10.45 23.18
N SER A 344 -20.28 -10.11 24.16
CA SER A 344 -21.16 -11.08 24.84
C SER A 344 -22.16 -11.73 23.88
N SER A 345 -22.71 -10.96 22.94
CA SER A 345 -23.66 -11.47 21.94
C SER A 345 -22.99 -12.42 20.94
N VAL A 346 -21.77 -12.09 20.50
CA VAL A 346 -20.97 -12.94 19.61
C VAL A 346 -20.67 -14.29 20.26
N LEU A 347 -20.29 -14.29 21.54
CA LEU A 347 -19.98 -15.52 22.28
C LEU A 347 -21.22 -16.41 22.45
N LEU A 348 -22.37 -15.81 22.80
CA LEU A 348 -23.62 -16.55 22.98
C LEU A 348 -24.13 -17.19 21.68
N ALA A 349 -24.03 -16.48 20.55
CA ALA A 349 -24.46 -17.02 19.27
C ALA A 349 -23.53 -18.16 18.79
N PHE A 350 -22.22 -18.00 19.02
CA PHE A 350 -21.25 -19.06 18.74
C PHE A 350 -21.49 -20.32 19.58
N GLU A 351 -21.77 -20.17 20.88
CA GLU A 351 -22.09 -21.29 21.78
C GLU A 351 -23.41 -21.98 21.45
N ALA A 352 -24.39 -21.25 20.90
CA ALA A 352 -25.68 -21.81 20.49
C ALA A 352 -25.61 -22.62 19.18
N GLY A 353 -24.53 -22.50 18.41
CA GLY A 353 -24.41 -23.13 17.08
C GLY A 353 -25.45 -22.63 16.08
N GLU A 354 -26.03 -21.45 16.34
CA GLU A 354 -26.95 -20.78 15.45
C GLU A 354 -26.15 -19.81 14.57
N PRO A 355 -26.52 -19.63 13.29
CA PRO A 355 -26.03 -18.48 12.53
C PRO A 355 -26.55 -17.23 13.24
N ALA A 356 -25.65 -16.43 13.81
CA ALA A 356 -26.01 -15.19 14.49
C ALA A 356 -26.63 -14.17 13.53
#